data_AF-A0A6L8V315-F1
#
_entry.id   AF-A0A6L8V315-F1
#
_cell.length_a   1.000
_cell.length_b   1.000
_cell.length_c   1.000
_cell.angle_alpha   90.00
_cell.angle_beta   90.00
_cell.angle_gamma   90.00
#
_symmetry.space_group_name_H-M   'P 1'
#
loop_
_entity.id
_entity.type
_entity.pdbx_description
1 polymer ?
#
loop_
_entity_poly.entity_id
_entity_poly.type
_entity_poly.pdbx_seq_one_letter_code
_entity_poly.pdbx_strand_id
1 'polypeptide(L)'
;MIKVHPERQKLISYIGLTNADLRLLKSKEEAFQRVVEQLVDQLYADIIQVPELVAIIKQHSTIERLKETQRWYFLSMASGLIDDEYIMKRLYIGKVHSRIGLTTSWYLGTYLKYTDIATQHFKEIMPDEWTQVLHALSKMFNLDSQLVLEAYEQDEKLKIQTLVDEQAIMLTTISSVVQDLASMMVELGGSSQTVASTAIKTAESQDLSNHRIDELQHEIKDISKMGSVMKEISDQTHLLGLNAAIEAARSGEHGRGFEVVANEVRKLATHSREALDTIQKKLKLITQKLELVQKGSEETTHFARTQAASAQELTSFVHMIESVTTQLERLKKS
;
A
#
# COMPACT_ATOMS: atom_id res chain seq x y z
N MET A 1 -10.73 21.66 55.85
CA MET A 1 -11.93 20.83 55.81
C MET A 1 -11.90 20.00 54.55
N ILE A 2 -12.18 18.71 54.66
CA ILE A 2 -12.32 17.79 53.53
C ILE A 2 -13.81 17.74 53.16
N LYS A 3 -14.15 18.06 51.91
CA LYS A 3 -15.50 18.16 51.36
C LYS A 3 -15.53 17.57 49.95
N VAL A 4 -15.36 16.26 49.83
CA VAL A 4 -15.27 15.56 48.54
C VAL A 4 -16.27 14.41 48.45
N HIS A 5 -16.47 13.90 47.24
CA HIS A 5 -17.31 12.72 46.98
C HIS A 5 -16.92 11.50 47.87
N PRO A 6 -17.88 10.64 48.29
CA PRO A 6 -17.62 9.53 49.22
C PRO A 6 -16.49 8.57 48.83
N GLU A 7 -16.30 8.30 47.55
CA GLU A 7 -15.20 7.45 47.08
C GLU A 7 -13.83 8.10 47.32
N ARG A 8 -13.72 9.40 47.07
CA ARG A 8 -12.50 10.18 47.32
C ARG A 8 -12.24 10.29 48.83
N GLN A 9 -13.30 10.42 49.62
CA GLN A 9 -13.21 10.43 51.09
C GLN A 9 -12.56 9.15 51.63
N LYS A 10 -12.85 7.98 51.04
CA LYS A 10 -12.23 6.71 51.44
C LYS A 10 -10.72 6.71 51.21
N LEU A 11 -10.26 7.16 50.03
CA LEU A 11 -8.83 7.24 49.69
C LEU A 11 -8.08 8.22 50.59
N ILE A 12 -8.66 9.40 50.83
CA ILE A 12 -8.10 10.41 51.74
C ILE A 12 -7.99 9.86 53.17
N SER A 13 -9.01 9.10 53.61
CA SER A 13 -9.00 8.46 54.93
C SER A 13 -7.94 7.35 55.02
N TYR A 14 -7.72 6.59 53.94
CA TYR A 14 -6.72 5.52 53.89
C TYR A 14 -5.28 6.04 54.09
N ILE A 15 -4.95 7.19 53.50
CA ILE A 15 -3.63 7.84 53.70
C ILE A 15 -3.52 8.60 55.04
N GLY A 16 -4.56 8.57 55.86
CA GLY A 16 -4.59 9.22 57.17
C GLY A 16 -4.57 10.76 57.11
N LEU A 17 -5.01 11.36 56.00
CA LEU A 17 -5.15 12.82 55.88
C LEU A 17 -6.47 13.26 56.51
N THR A 18 -6.38 14.07 57.55
CA THR A 18 -7.52 14.46 58.39
C THR A 18 -7.79 15.96 58.35
N ASN A 19 -8.95 16.35 58.86
CA ASN A 19 -9.26 17.77 59.10
C ASN A 19 -8.31 18.42 60.13
N ALA A 20 -7.65 17.65 61.00
CA ALA A 20 -6.64 18.18 61.91
C ALA A 20 -5.37 18.57 61.15
N ASP A 21 -4.91 17.72 60.22
CA ASP A 21 -3.78 18.03 59.34
C ASP A 21 -4.04 19.32 58.53
N LEU A 22 -5.23 19.45 57.93
CA LEU A 22 -5.59 20.67 57.18
C LEU A 22 -5.65 21.93 58.05
N ARG A 23 -6.13 21.81 59.30
CA ARG A 23 -6.15 22.93 60.25
C ARG A 23 -4.74 23.32 60.67
N LEU A 24 -3.87 22.33 60.89
CA LEU A 24 -2.45 22.56 61.20
C LEU A 24 -1.77 23.33 60.05
N LEU A 25 -1.89 22.83 58.82
CA LEU A 25 -1.30 23.50 57.65
C LEU A 25 -1.83 24.93 57.48
N LYS A 26 -3.15 25.13 57.63
CA LYS A 26 -3.76 26.46 57.57
C LYS A 26 -3.26 27.40 58.66
N SER A 27 -3.06 26.89 59.89
CA SER A 27 -2.52 27.69 60.99
C SER A 27 -1.08 28.17 60.77
N LYS A 28 -0.37 27.56 59.82
CA LYS A 28 1.02 27.90 59.47
C LYS A 28 1.13 28.60 58.11
N GLU A 29 0.05 29.14 57.58
CA GLU A 29 0.04 29.84 56.28
C GLU A 29 1.09 30.96 56.19
N GLU A 30 1.30 31.74 57.26
CA GLU A 30 2.38 32.75 57.31
C GLU A 30 3.77 32.13 57.17
N ALA A 31 4.01 30.96 57.74
CA ALA A 31 5.28 30.25 57.60
C ALA A 31 5.48 29.77 56.16
N PHE A 32 4.43 29.28 55.50
CA PHE A 32 4.46 28.93 54.08
C PHE A 32 4.75 30.16 53.21
N GLN A 33 4.14 31.32 53.51
CA GLN A 33 4.42 32.59 52.81
C GLN A 33 5.86 33.06 52.96
N ARG A 34 6.47 32.90 54.15
CA ARG A 34 7.88 33.27 54.38
C ARG A 34 8.86 32.39 53.60
N VAL A 35 8.51 31.13 53.35
CA VAL A 35 9.40 30.13 52.72
C VAL A 35 9.22 30.04 51.20
N VAL A 36 8.04 30.36 50.67
CA VAL A 36 7.67 30.04 49.29
C VAL A 36 8.63 30.61 48.24
N GLU A 37 9.14 31.84 48.42
CA GLU A 37 10.07 32.45 47.46
C GLU A 37 11.39 31.67 47.38
N GLN A 38 12.04 31.46 48.53
CA GLN A 38 13.31 30.73 48.60
C GLN A 38 13.15 29.28 48.15
N LEU A 39 12.01 28.65 48.50
CA LEU A 39 11.72 27.28 48.11
C LEU A 39 11.60 27.14 46.59
N VAL A 40 10.83 28.02 45.95
CA VAL A 40 10.61 27.97 44.50
C VAL A 40 11.89 28.33 43.76
N ASP A 41 12.68 29.28 44.25
CA ASP A 41 13.97 29.61 43.66
C ASP A 41 14.95 28.43 43.70
N GLN A 42 15.04 27.73 44.83
CA GLN A 42 15.87 26.53 44.97
C GLN A 42 15.36 25.38 44.10
N LEU A 43 14.04 25.19 44.03
CA LEU A 43 13.44 24.16 43.18
C LEU A 43 13.82 24.36 41.70
N TYR A 44 13.73 25.59 41.20
CA TYR A 44 14.12 25.87 39.82
C TYR A 44 15.64 25.86 39.62
N ALA A 45 16.43 26.20 40.65
CA ALA A 45 17.89 26.05 40.57
C ALA A 45 18.31 24.59 40.34
N ASP A 46 17.54 23.62 40.87
CA ASP A 46 17.72 22.19 40.61
C ASP A 46 17.16 21.78 39.23
N ILE A 47 15.94 22.22 38.87
CA ILE A 47 15.28 21.86 37.60
C ILE A 47 16.10 22.31 36.39
N ILE A 48 16.73 23.49 36.45
CA ILE A 48 17.53 24.01 35.33
C ILE A 48 18.82 23.22 35.08
N GLN A 49 19.25 22.37 36.02
CA GLN A 49 20.39 21.48 35.82
C GLN A 49 20.05 20.26 34.95
N VAL A 50 18.76 20.01 34.70
CA VAL A 50 18.28 18.87 33.92
C VAL A 50 17.90 19.34 32.51
N PRO A 51 18.73 19.08 31.48
CA PRO A 51 18.50 19.62 30.13
C PRO A 51 17.14 19.26 29.53
N GLU A 52 16.64 18.06 29.80
CA GLU A 52 15.34 17.57 29.33
C GLU A 52 14.18 18.39 29.88
N LEU A 53 14.24 18.76 31.18
CA LEU A 53 13.21 19.60 31.80
C LEU A 53 13.29 21.03 31.29
N VAL A 54 14.49 21.56 31.07
CA VAL A 54 14.69 22.89 30.47
C VAL A 54 14.11 22.95 29.07
N ALA A 55 14.28 21.89 28.27
CA ALA A 55 13.71 21.82 26.92
C ALA A 55 12.17 21.90 26.95
N ILE A 56 11.53 21.11 27.82
CA ILE A 56 10.06 21.14 28.01
C ILE A 56 9.60 22.55 28.44
N ILE A 57 10.30 23.17 29.40
CA ILE A 57 9.96 24.51 29.88
C ILE A 57 10.05 25.51 28.73
N LYS A 58 11.16 25.56 28.00
CA LYS A 58 11.36 26.52 26.89
C LYS A 58 10.33 26.37 25.78
N GLN A 59 9.83 25.15 25.56
CA GLN A 59 8.82 24.87 24.54
C GLN A 59 7.42 25.38 24.94
N HIS A 60 7.10 25.36 26.24
CA HIS A 60 5.72 25.57 26.70
C HIS A 60 5.52 26.78 27.62
N SER A 61 6.59 27.38 28.15
CA SER A 61 6.52 28.50 29.11
C SER A 61 7.86 29.22 29.30
N THR A 62 7.96 30.01 30.38
CA THR A 62 9.20 30.61 30.88
C THR A 62 9.39 30.27 32.35
N ILE A 63 10.63 30.28 32.84
CA ILE A 63 10.94 29.96 34.23
C ILE A 63 10.23 30.95 35.16
N GLU A 64 10.25 32.24 34.86
CA GLU A 64 9.66 33.31 35.66
C GLU A 64 8.16 33.09 35.84
N ARG A 65 7.45 32.78 34.75
CA ARG A 65 6.02 32.49 34.78
C ARG A 65 5.72 31.21 35.55
N LEU A 66 6.54 30.16 35.38
CA LEU A 66 6.33 28.91 36.11
C LEU A 66 6.70 29.02 37.59
N LYS A 67 7.61 29.92 37.98
CA LYS A 67 7.87 30.25 39.38
C LYS A 67 6.62 30.83 40.05
N GLU A 68 5.90 31.73 39.38
CA GLU A 68 4.63 32.27 39.90
C GLU A 68 3.59 31.19 40.14
N THR A 69 3.41 30.27 39.18
CA THR A 69 2.44 29.18 39.33
C THR A 69 2.86 28.19 40.40
N GLN A 70 4.17 27.92 40.55
CA GLN A 70 4.67 27.04 41.61
C GLN A 70 4.58 27.67 43.01
N ARG A 71 4.70 28.99 43.14
CA ARG A 71 4.41 29.69 44.40
C ARG A 71 2.95 29.49 44.80
N TRP A 72 2.04 29.76 43.89
CA TRP A 72 0.61 29.53 44.12
C TRP A 72 0.33 28.08 44.50
N TYR A 73 0.94 27.13 43.78
CA TYR A 73 0.81 25.71 44.03
C TYR A 73 1.24 25.33 45.45
N PHE A 74 2.44 25.75 45.89
CA PHE A 74 2.93 25.43 47.22
C PHE A 74 2.07 26.05 48.32
N LEU A 75 1.67 27.33 48.17
CA LEU A 75 0.78 28.00 49.12
C LEU A 75 -0.60 27.33 49.20
N SER A 76 -1.10 26.80 48.08
CA SER A 76 -2.38 26.08 48.06
C SER A 76 -2.38 24.79 48.89
N MET A 77 -1.21 24.25 49.26
CA MET A 77 -1.12 23.12 50.22
C MET A 77 -1.51 23.53 51.64
N ALA A 78 -1.39 24.81 51.98
CA ALA A 78 -1.81 25.38 53.27
C ALA A 78 -3.19 26.05 53.22
N SER A 79 -3.98 25.83 52.16
CA SER A 79 -5.31 26.44 52.01
C SER A 79 -6.29 26.04 53.13
N GLY A 80 -6.07 24.86 53.72
CA GLY A 80 -6.94 24.29 54.72
C GLY A 80 -8.25 23.75 54.17
N LEU A 81 -8.43 23.60 52.85
CA LEU A 81 -9.65 23.10 52.22
C LEU A 81 -9.31 22.13 51.07
N ILE A 82 -9.92 20.95 51.09
CA ILE A 82 -9.93 20.00 49.98
C ILE A 82 -11.38 19.77 49.61
N ASP A 83 -11.82 20.36 48.52
CA ASP A 83 -13.13 20.18 47.92
C ASP A 83 -13.01 19.69 46.48
N ASP A 84 -14.12 19.45 45.81
CA ASP A 84 -14.11 18.98 44.42
C ASP A 84 -13.42 19.99 43.47
N GLU A 85 -13.46 21.29 43.77
CA GLU A 85 -12.72 22.30 42.99
C GLU A 85 -11.20 22.14 43.14
N TYR A 86 -10.71 21.90 44.36
CA TYR A 86 -9.31 21.56 44.61
C TYR A 86 -8.90 20.33 43.79
N ILE A 87 -9.69 19.25 43.85
CA ILE A 87 -9.42 18.00 43.14
C ILE A 87 -9.38 18.23 41.63
N MET A 88 -10.37 18.94 41.06
CA MET A 88 -10.42 19.24 39.63
C MET A 88 -9.20 20.03 39.16
N LYS A 89 -8.73 21.01 39.94
CA LYS A 89 -7.52 21.77 39.60
C LYS A 89 -6.28 20.88 39.55
N ARG A 90 -6.13 19.93 40.49
CA ARG A 90 -5.00 19.00 40.50
C ARG A 90 -5.02 18.02 39.34
N LEU A 91 -6.19 17.46 39.04
CA LEU A 91 -6.39 16.63 37.84
C LEU A 91 -6.07 17.40 36.56
N TYR A 92 -6.49 18.67 36.46
CA TYR A 92 -6.17 19.53 35.32
C TYR A 92 -4.67 19.76 35.17
N ILE A 93 -3.97 20.06 36.27
CA ILE A 93 -2.51 20.22 36.26
C ILE A 93 -1.82 18.92 35.81
N GLY A 94 -2.25 17.76 36.30
CA GLY A 94 -1.74 16.46 35.86
C GLY A 94 -1.93 16.25 34.36
N LYS A 95 -3.12 16.57 33.82
CA LYS A 95 -3.41 16.50 32.37
C LYS A 95 -2.51 17.42 31.55
N VAL A 96 -2.22 18.63 32.03
CA VAL A 96 -1.30 19.55 31.34
C VAL A 96 0.11 18.96 31.27
N HIS A 97 0.60 18.40 32.37
CA HIS A 97 1.93 17.79 32.40
C HIS A 97 2.05 16.52 31.54
N SER A 98 1.00 15.68 31.51
CA SER A 98 0.94 14.53 30.57
C SER A 98 1.02 15.02 29.12
N ARG A 99 0.27 16.08 28.79
CA ARG A 99 0.20 16.63 27.43
C ARG A 99 1.53 17.20 26.93
N ILE A 100 2.31 17.85 27.80
CA ILE A 100 3.63 18.40 27.44
C ILE A 100 4.75 17.34 27.51
N GLY A 101 4.42 16.08 27.79
CA GLY A 101 5.39 14.98 27.80
C GLY A 101 6.28 14.93 29.04
N LEU A 102 5.90 15.58 30.15
CA LEU A 102 6.62 15.40 31.40
C LEU A 102 6.33 13.99 31.93
N THR A 103 7.36 13.15 32.08
CA THR A 103 7.16 11.80 32.62
C THR A 103 6.75 11.83 34.09
N THR A 104 6.00 10.82 34.54
CA THR A 104 5.64 10.65 35.96
C THR A 104 6.87 10.58 36.86
N SER A 105 8.00 10.04 36.38
CA SER A 105 9.26 9.99 37.16
C SER A 105 9.77 11.37 37.57
N TRP A 106 9.85 12.31 36.62
CA TRP A 106 10.26 13.68 36.90
C TRP A 106 9.24 14.42 37.76
N TYR A 107 7.95 14.24 37.47
CA TYR A 107 6.88 14.84 38.28
C TYR A 107 6.96 14.34 39.73
N LEU A 108 6.99 13.03 39.94
CA LEU A 108 7.02 12.44 41.28
C LEU A 108 8.29 12.82 42.05
N GLY A 109 9.45 12.87 41.37
CA GLY A 109 10.69 13.35 41.96
C GLY A 109 10.62 14.80 42.44
N THR A 110 9.78 15.63 41.82
CA THR A 110 9.57 17.02 42.23
C THR A 110 8.91 17.12 43.61
N TYR A 111 8.01 16.20 43.97
CA TYR A 111 7.43 16.18 45.34
C TYR A 111 8.48 15.91 46.41
N LEU A 112 9.46 15.05 46.12
CA LEU A 112 10.59 14.81 47.03
C LEU A 112 11.43 16.08 47.18
N LYS A 113 11.73 16.77 46.07
CA LYS A 113 12.42 18.06 46.10
C LYS A 113 11.69 19.12 46.92
N TYR A 114 10.37 19.23 46.75
CA TYR A 114 9.54 20.10 47.59
C TYR A 114 9.68 19.76 49.08
N THR A 115 9.66 18.48 49.43
CA THR A 115 9.74 17.99 50.81
C THR A 115 11.11 18.29 51.41
N ASP A 116 12.19 18.01 50.69
CA ASP A 116 13.57 18.26 51.14
C ASP A 116 13.81 19.75 51.39
N ILE A 117 13.44 20.61 50.44
CA ILE A 117 13.60 22.05 50.56
C ILE A 117 12.73 22.60 51.69
N ALA A 118 11.45 22.21 51.75
CA ALA A 118 10.55 22.64 52.82
C ALA A 118 11.07 22.22 54.21
N THR A 119 11.68 21.05 54.33
CA THR A 119 12.28 20.56 55.59
C THR A 119 13.38 21.49 56.08
N GLN A 120 14.29 21.92 55.20
CA GLN A 120 15.39 22.81 55.55
C GLN A 120 14.86 24.14 56.11
N HIS A 121 13.96 24.79 55.38
CA HIS A 121 13.41 26.09 55.77
C HIS A 121 12.50 26.03 57.00
N PHE A 122 11.64 25.01 57.09
CA PHE A 122 10.72 24.86 58.22
C PHE A 122 11.43 24.55 59.53
N LYS A 123 12.54 23.79 59.48
CA LYS A 123 13.36 23.53 60.66
C LYS A 123 13.96 24.82 61.25
N GLU A 124 14.27 25.80 60.41
CA GLU A 124 14.82 27.08 60.84
C GLU A 124 13.76 28.00 61.46
N ILE A 125 12.58 28.10 60.84
CA ILE A 125 11.56 29.08 61.26
C ILE A 125 10.57 28.54 62.30
N MET A 126 10.44 27.23 62.45
CA MET A 126 9.56 26.57 63.43
C MET A 126 10.16 25.26 63.98
N PRO A 127 11.26 25.33 64.74
CA PRO A 127 12.04 24.16 65.18
C PRO A 127 11.25 23.15 66.03
N ASP A 128 10.21 23.59 66.74
CA ASP A 128 9.40 22.73 67.61
C ASP A 128 8.21 22.07 66.90
N GLU A 129 7.82 22.55 65.71
CA GLU A 129 6.59 22.15 65.02
C GLU A 129 6.81 21.66 63.58
N TRP A 130 8.03 21.79 63.03
CA TRP A 130 8.31 21.46 61.62
C TRP A 130 8.01 19.99 61.30
N THR A 131 8.20 19.06 62.23
CA THR A 131 7.94 17.62 61.99
C THR A 131 6.46 17.34 61.76
N GLN A 132 5.57 17.92 62.56
CA GLN A 132 4.13 17.75 62.41
C GLN A 132 3.63 18.43 61.13
N VAL A 133 4.16 19.61 60.81
CA VAL A 133 3.82 20.33 59.57
C VAL A 133 4.29 19.55 58.34
N LEU A 134 5.52 19.04 58.35
CA LEU A 134 6.07 18.25 57.26
C LEU A 134 5.32 16.93 57.08
N HIS A 135 4.90 16.27 58.16
CA HIS A 135 4.09 15.06 58.08
C HIS A 135 2.71 15.33 57.45
N ALA A 136 2.03 16.41 57.86
CA ALA A 136 0.78 16.84 57.24
C ALA A 136 0.96 17.22 55.75
N LEU A 137 2.05 17.92 55.42
CA LEU A 137 2.40 18.29 54.05
C LEU A 137 2.72 17.05 53.19
N SER A 138 3.39 16.05 53.75
CA SER A 138 3.70 14.79 53.06
C SER A 138 2.43 14.03 52.68
N LYS A 139 1.40 14.03 53.54
CA LYS A 139 0.09 13.48 53.21
C LYS A 139 -0.60 14.26 52.08
N MET A 140 -0.47 15.59 52.06
CA MET A 140 -0.97 16.42 50.96
C MET A 140 -0.27 16.09 49.63
N PHE A 141 1.07 15.99 49.62
CA PHE A 141 1.82 15.59 48.43
C PHE A 141 1.49 14.17 47.98
N ASN A 142 1.24 13.24 48.91
CA ASN A 142 0.81 11.90 48.55
C ASN A 142 -0.57 11.90 47.87
N LEU A 143 -1.54 12.65 48.40
CA LEU A 143 -2.84 12.85 47.74
C LEU A 143 -2.66 13.46 46.35
N ASP A 144 -1.85 14.51 46.22
CA ASP A 144 -1.60 15.18 44.95
C ASP A 144 -0.95 14.25 43.92
N SER A 145 0.00 13.41 44.36
CA SER A 145 0.62 12.37 43.54
C SER A 145 -0.41 11.38 43.00
N GLN A 146 -1.36 10.92 43.84
CA GLN A 146 -2.44 10.03 43.40
C GLN A 146 -3.32 10.69 42.34
N LEU A 147 -3.67 11.97 42.52
CA LEU A 147 -4.49 12.71 41.56
C LEU A 147 -3.76 12.90 40.22
N VAL A 148 -2.47 13.19 40.25
CA VAL A 148 -1.67 13.30 39.04
C VAL A 148 -1.59 11.96 38.32
N LEU A 149 -1.31 10.87 39.03
CA LEU A 149 -1.27 9.53 38.43
C LEU A 149 -2.61 9.14 37.81
N GLU A 150 -3.73 9.40 38.49
CA GLU A 150 -5.08 9.21 37.93
C GLU A 150 -5.27 9.99 36.62
N ALA A 151 -4.76 11.23 36.56
CA ALA A 151 -4.86 12.05 35.35
C ALA A 151 -4.05 11.47 34.18
N TYR A 152 -2.86 10.92 34.45
CA TYR A 152 -2.01 10.26 33.45
C TYR A 152 -2.65 8.95 32.96
N GLU A 153 -3.15 8.11 33.86
CA GLU A 153 -3.84 6.85 33.52
C GLU A 153 -5.08 7.10 32.65
N GLN A 154 -5.87 8.14 32.96
CA GLN A 154 -7.02 8.53 32.14
C GLN A 154 -6.61 8.97 30.73
N ASP A 155 -5.56 9.77 30.60
CA ASP A 155 -5.05 10.24 29.31
C ASP A 155 -4.50 9.08 28.46
N GLU A 156 -3.76 8.16 29.08
CA GLU A 156 -3.25 6.95 28.42
C GLU A 156 -4.38 6.01 27.98
N LYS A 157 -5.39 5.79 28.83
CA LYS A 157 -6.57 4.99 28.49
C LYS A 157 -7.33 5.56 27.29
N LEU A 158 -7.49 6.89 27.22
CA LEU A 158 -8.13 7.55 26.09
C LEU A 158 -7.33 7.35 24.79
N LYS A 159 -6.00 7.51 24.84
CA LYS A 159 -5.12 7.26 23.69
C LYS A 159 -5.22 5.81 23.20
N ILE A 160 -5.20 4.85 24.12
CA ILE A 160 -5.36 3.43 23.79
C ILE A 160 -6.73 3.18 23.14
N GLN A 161 -7.81 3.74 23.69
CA GLN A 161 -9.15 3.56 23.10
C GLN A 161 -9.22 4.13 21.68
N THR A 162 -8.66 5.31 21.44
CA THR A 162 -8.58 5.89 20.09
C THR A 162 -7.81 4.99 19.13
N LEU A 163 -6.66 4.44 19.55
CA LEU A 163 -5.88 3.52 18.72
C LEU A 163 -6.66 2.22 18.40
N VAL A 164 -7.40 1.68 19.38
CA VAL A 164 -8.25 0.50 19.17
C VAL A 164 -9.38 0.80 18.18
N ASP A 165 -10.04 1.95 18.32
CA ASP A 165 -11.13 2.36 17.41
C ASP A 165 -10.61 2.57 15.97
N GLU A 166 -9.46 3.23 15.81
CA GLU A 166 -8.80 3.41 14.51
C GLU A 166 -8.39 2.07 13.89
N GLN A 167 -7.84 1.15 14.69
CA GLN A 167 -7.48 -0.19 14.24
C GLN A 167 -8.70 -0.99 13.78
N ALA A 168 -9.84 -0.88 14.48
CA ALA A 168 -11.08 -1.55 14.10
C ALA A 168 -11.66 -1.03 12.78
N ILE A 169 -11.60 0.29 12.55
CA ILE A 169 -11.99 0.91 11.28
C ILE A 169 -11.08 0.39 10.16
N MET A 170 -9.76 0.40 10.38
CA MET A 170 -8.78 -0.05 9.40
C MET A 170 -8.99 -1.52 9.01
N LEU A 171 -9.23 -2.41 9.97
CA LEU A 171 -9.55 -3.82 9.73
C LEU A 171 -10.82 -4.00 8.89
N THR A 172 -11.83 -3.17 9.14
CA THR A 172 -13.08 -3.18 8.36
C THR A 172 -12.83 -2.74 6.92
N THR A 173 -12.06 -1.66 6.72
CA THR A 173 -11.67 -1.19 5.38
C THR A 173 -10.84 -2.22 4.63
N ILE A 174 -9.83 -2.82 5.26
CA ILE A 174 -9.01 -3.88 4.65
C ILE A 174 -9.89 -5.08 4.27
N SER A 175 -10.84 -5.46 5.13
CA SER A 175 -11.78 -6.55 4.83
C SER A 175 -12.61 -6.27 3.59
N SER A 176 -13.15 -5.05 3.48
CA SER A 176 -13.90 -4.64 2.28
C SER A 176 -13.04 -4.73 1.02
N VAL A 177 -11.83 -4.17 1.05
CA VAL A 177 -10.92 -4.16 -0.10
C VAL A 177 -10.52 -5.58 -0.51
N VAL A 178 -10.27 -6.47 0.45
CA VAL A 178 -9.93 -7.88 0.17
C VAL A 178 -11.13 -8.63 -0.43
N GLN A 179 -12.36 -8.33 0.01
CA GLN A 179 -13.56 -8.95 -0.55
C GLN A 179 -13.85 -8.48 -1.98
N ASP A 180 -13.63 -7.20 -2.28
CA ASP A 180 -13.69 -6.66 -3.65
C ASP A 180 -12.61 -7.30 -4.52
N LEU A 181 -11.39 -7.44 -4.00
CA LEU A 181 -10.28 -8.10 -4.70
C LEU A 181 -10.58 -9.58 -4.98
N ALA A 182 -11.15 -10.30 -4.03
CA ALA A 182 -11.56 -11.69 -4.22
C ALA A 182 -12.59 -11.83 -5.34
N SER A 183 -13.57 -10.92 -5.39
CA SER A 183 -14.59 -10.90 -6.46
C SER A 183 -13.97 -10.64 -7.83
N MET A 184 -13.06 -9.66 -7.93
CA MET A 184 -12.32 -9.38 -9.16
C MET A 184 -11.44 -10.56 -9.60
N MET A 185 -10.85 -11.30 -8.66
CA MET A 185 -10.03 -12.47 -8.98
C MET A 185 -10.86 -13.64 -9.53
N VAL A 186 -12.08 -13.85 -9.05
CA VAL A 186 -12.99 -14.86 -9.62
C VAL A 186 -13.31 -14.52 -11.08
N GLU A 187 -13.61 -13.25 -11.38
CA GLU A 187 -13.86 -12.78 -12.75
C GLU A 187 -12.62 -12.91 -13.64
N LEU A 188 -11.44 -12.56 -13.12
CA LEU A 188 -10.17 -12.71 -13.80
C LEU A 188 -9.87 -14.19 -14.10
N GLY A 189 -10.15 -15.10 -13.17
CA GLY A 189 -10.01 -16.54 -13.36
C GLY A 189 -10.87 -17.06 -14.52
N GLY A 190 -12.14 -16.66 -14.59
CA GLY A 190 -13.04 -16.99 -15.69
C GLY A 190 -12.58 -16.42 -17.04
N SER A 191 -12.13 -15.17 -17.04
CA SER A 191 -11.57 -14.51 -18.23
C SER A 191 -10.31 -15.21 -18.72
N SER A 192 -9.41 -15.58 -17.79
CA SER A 192 -8.18 -16.31 -18.09
C SER A 192 -8.46 -17.68 -18.72
N GLN A 193 -9.42 -18.43 -18.16
CA GLN A 193 -9.84 -19.71 -18.74
C GLN A 193 -10.38 -19.56 -20.18
N THR A 194 -11.10 -18.48 -20.45
CA THR A 194 -11.62 -18.15 -21.78
C THR A 194 -10.49 -17.81 -22.76
N VAL A 195 -9.50 -17.03 -22.31
CA VAL A 195 -8.30 -16.71 -23.07
C VAL A 195 -7.51 -17.98 -23.40
N ALA A 196 -7.28 -18.86 -22.43
CA ALA A 196 -6.58 -20.12 -22.65
C ALA A 196 -7.30 -20.99 -23.71
N SER A 197 -8.61 -21.15 -23.57
CA SER A 197 -9.43 -21.92 -24.52
C SER A 197 -9.39 -21.34 -25.93
N THR A 198 -9.48 -20.01 -26.06
CA THR A 198 -9.43 -19.33 -27.36
C THR A 198 -8.05 -19.46 -27.99
N ALA A 199 -6.99 -19.35 -27.19
CA ALA A 199 -5.62 -19.50 -27.68
C ALA A 199 -5.35 -20.93 -28.19
N ILE A 200 -5.84 -21.96 -27.49
CA ILE A 200 -5.77 -23.35 -27.97
C ILE A 200 -6.48 -23.49 -29.33
N LYS A 201 -7.72 -22.98 -29.46
CA LYS A 201 -8.46 -23.02 -30.73
C LYS A 201 -7.77 -22.26 -31.85
N THR A 202 -7.14 -21.13 -31.55
CA THR A 202 -6.34 -20.37 -32.53
C THR A 202 -5.16 -21.19 -33.03
N ALA A 203 -4.42 -21.85 -32.14
CA ALA A 203 -3.31 -22.72 -32.52
C ALA A 203 -3.78 -23.90 -33.40
N GLU A 204 -4.89 -24.55 -33.03
CA GLU A 204 -5.48 -25.65 -33.83
C GLU A 204 -5.93 -25.18 -35.22
N SER A 205 -6.60 -24.02 -35.29
CA SER A 205 -7.00 -23.41 -36.57
C SER A 205 -5.81 -23.07 -37.46
N GLN A 206 -4.67 -22.76 -36.86
CA GLN A 206 -3.47 -22.37 -37.56
C GLN A 206 -2.65 -23.56 -38.05
N ASP A 207 -2.61 -24.64 -37.26
CA ASP A 207 -2.11 -25.94 -37.71
C ASP A 207 -2.93 -26.47 -38.91
N LEU A 208 -4.26 -26.33 -38.89
CA LEU A 208 -5.14 -26.65 -40.03
C LEU A 208 -4.84 -25.76 -41.26
N SER A 209 -4.56 -24.47 -41.05
CA SER A 209 -4.22 -23.55 -42.13
C SER A 209 -2.88 -23.90 -42.77
N ASN A 210 -1.88 -24.30 -41.98
CA ASN A 210 -0.61 -24.80 -42.48
C ASN A 210 -0.79 -26.05 -43.34
N HIS A 211 -1.64 -26.99 -42.94
CA HIS A 211 -1.92 -28.18 -43.74
C HIS A 211 -2.51 -27.81 -45.12
N ARG A 212 -3.43 -26.86 -45.17
CA ARG A 212 -4.01 -26.36 -46.44
C ARG A 212 -2.99 -25.61 -47.30
N ILE A 213 -2.03 -24.92 -46.68
CA ILE A 213 -0.93 -24.25 -47.41
C ILE A 213 -0.04 -25.30 -48.07
N ASP A 214 0.28 -26.39 -47.36
CA ASP A 214 1.09 -27.49 -47.91
C ASP A 214 0.39 -28.16 -49.10
N GLU A 215 -0.92 -28.42 -48.98
CA GLU A 215 -1.75 -28.92 -50.10
C GLU A 215 -1.70 -27.97 -51.31
N LEU A 216 -1.87 -26.66 -51.09
CA LEU A 216 -1.85 -25.66 -52.16
C LEU A 216 -0.47 -25.53 -52.80
N GLN A 217 0.61 -25.66 -52.03
CA GLN A 217 1.97 -25.71 -52.56
C GLN A 217 2.16 -26.91 -53.50
N HIS A 218 1.56 -28.06 -53.16
CA HIS A 218 1.57 -29.25 -54.02
C HIS A 218 0.84 -28.99 -55.34
N GLU A 219 -0.37 -28.43 -55.29
CA GLU A 219 -1.14 -28.09 -56.49
C GLU A 219 -0.40 -27.09 -57.39
N ILE A 220 0.23 -26.06 -56.81
CA ILE A 220 1.03 -25.08 -57.57
C ILE A 220 2.22 -25.74 -58.28
N LYS A 221 2.84 -26.73 -57.64
CA LYS A 221 3.94 -27.49 -58.22
C LYS A 221 3.47 -28.31 -59.42
N ASP A 222 2.31 -28.94 -59.31
CA ASP A 222 1.71 -29.70 -60.40
C ASP A 222 1.31 -28.82 -61.59
N ILE A 223 0.70 -27.65 -61.33
CA ILE A 223 0.39 -26.67 -62.37
C ILE A 223 1.68 -26.15 -63.03
N SER A 224 2.74 -25.89 -62.26
CA SER A 224 4.03 -25.45 -62.81
C SER A 224 4.66 -26.51 -63.73
N LYS A 225 4.54 -27.78 -63.36
CA LYS A 225 5.00 -28.91 -64.19
C LYS A 225 4.18 -29.00 -65.49
N MET A 226 2.86 -28.90 -65.40
CA MET A 226 1.97 -28.90 -66.57
C MET A 226 2.25 -27.71 -67.49
N GLY A 227 2.51 -26.52 -66.92
CA GLY A 227 2.89 -25.34 -67.69
C GLY A 227 4.22 -25.51 -68.43
N SER A 228 5.17 -26.26 -67.87
CA SER A 228 6.45 -26.59 -68.52
C SER A 228 6.24 -27.51 -69.73
N VAL A 229 5.42 -28.55 -69.58
CA VAL A 229 5.04 -29.45 -70.68
C VAL A 229 4.31 -28.68 -71.79
N MET A 230 3.39 -27.79 -71.44
CA MET A 230 2.68 -26.95 -72.42
C MET A 230 3.62 -26.00 -73.16
N LYS A 231 4.69 -25.53 -72.51
CA LYS A 231 5.71 -24.69 -73.14
C LYS A 231 6.50 -25.46 -74.17
N GLU A 232 6.90 -26.70 -73.86
CA GLU A 232 7.53 -27.62 -74.82
C GLU A 232 6.62 -27.89 -76.03
N ILE A 233 5.33 -28.14 -75.80
CA ILE A 233 4.35 -28.35 -76.88
C ILE A 233 4.20 -27.08 -77.74
N SER A 234 4.15 -25.90 -77.13
CA SER A 234 4.10 -24.63 -77.85
C SER A 234 5.36 -24.40 -78.69
N ASP A 235 6.54 -24.73 -78.17
CA ASP A 235 7.80 -24.67 -78.92
C ASP A 235 7.83 -25.63 -80.10
N GLN A 236 7.39 -26.88 -79.90
CA GLN A 236 7.25 -27.86 -80.98
C GLN A 236 6.23 -27.42 -82.03
N THR A 237 5.08 -26.88 -81.61
CA THR A 237 4.03 -26.39 -82.50
C THR A 237 4.51 -25.18 -83.31
N HIS A 238 5.31 -24.30 -82.70
CA HIS A 238 5.94 -23.18 -83.38
C HIS A 238 6.92 -23.65 -84.46
N LEU A 239 7.73 -24.67 -84.16
CA LEU A 239 8.65 -25.30 -85.13
C LEU A 239 7.88 -26.03 -86.26
N LEU A 240 6.79 -26.73 -85.94
CA LEU A 240 5.93 -27.37 -86.93
C LEU A 240 5.30 -26.34 -87.87
N GLY A 241 4.78 -25.22 -87.32
CA GLY A 241 4.26 -24.11 -88.11
C GLY A 241 5.33 -23.46 -89.00
N LEU A 242 6.57 -23.35 -88.52
CA LEU A 242 7.70 -22.88 -89.32
C LEU A 242 8.00 -23.82 -90.49
N ASN A 243 8.10 -25.13 -90.23
CA ASN A 243 8.35 -26.14 -91.25
C ASN A 243 7.23 -26.16 -92.31
N ALA A 244 5.97 -26.05 -91.87
CA ALA A 244 4.81 -25.97 -92.77
C ALA A 244 4.84 -24.69 -93.64
N ALA A 245 5.25 -23.55 -93.09
CA ALA A 245 5.40 -22.31 -93.85
C ALA A 245 6.51 -22.41 -94.92
N ILE A 246 7.61 -23.09 -94.60
CA ILE A 246 8.70 -23.34 -95.57
C ILE A 246 8.19 -24.21 -96.73
N GLU A 247 7.48 -25.30 -96.44
CA GLU A 247 6.97 -26.21 -97.47
C GLU A 247 5.84 -25.56 -98.32
N ALA A 248 5.03 -24.70 -97.69
CA ALA A 248 4.04 -23.88 -98.39
C ALA A 248 4.70 -22.91 -99.38
N ALA A 249 5.78 -22.22 -98.97
CA ALA A 249 6.55 -21.35 -99.85
C ALA A 249 7.23 -22.14 -100.99
N ARG A 250 7.69 -23.36 -100.72
CA ARG A 250 8.31 -24.26 -101.71
C ARG A 250 7.32 -24.75 -102.77
N SER A 251 6.05 -24.89 -102.42
CA SER A 251 4.97 -25.33 -103.32
C SER A 251 4.43 -24.22 -104.24
N GLY A 252 4.97 -23.00 -104.14
CA GLY A 252 4.63 -21.88 -105.02
C GLY A 252 3.15 -21.49 -104.96
N GLU A 253 2.50 -21.33 -106.13
CA GLU A 253 1.08 -20.93 -106.23
C GLU A 253 0.12 -21.92 -105.53
N HIS A 254 0.45 -23.22 -105.48
CA HIS A 254 -0.37 -24.23 -104.82
C HIS A 254 -0.28 -24.21 -103.29
N GLY A 255 0.75 -23.57 -102.72
CA GLY A 255 0.99 -23.51 -101.28
C GLY A 255 0.39 -22.29 -100.56
N ARG A 256 -0.12 -21.29 -101.29
CA ARG A 256 -0.55 -19.99 -100.72
C ARG A 256 -1.61 -20.13 -99.61
N GLY A 257 -2.56 -21.05 -99.75
CA GLY A 257 -3.56 -21.33 -98.71
C GLY A 257 -2.97 -21.98 -97.45
N PHE A 258 -2.00 -22.88 -97.63
CA PHE A 258 -1.27 -23.53 -96.53
C PHE A 258 -0.35 -22.55 -95.78
N GLU A 259 0.23 -21.58 -96.48
CA GLU A 259 1.09 -20.55 -95.88
C GLU A 259 0.33 -19.71 -94.84
N VAL A 260 -0.93 -19.36 -95.13
CA VAL A 260 -1.79 -18.62 -94.20
C VAL A 260 -2.04 -19.44 -92.93
N VAL A 261 -2.39 -20.72 -93.08
CA VAL A 261 -2.63 -21.62 -91.93
C VAL A 261 -1.36 -21.82 -91.11
N ALA A 262 -0.21 -22.03 -91.76
CA ALA A 262 1.07 -22.21 -91.08
C ALA A 262 1.48 -20.97 -90.26
N ASN A 263 1.28 -19.77 -90.82
CA ASN A 263 1.50 -18.52 -90.10
C ASN A 263 0.55 -18.34 -88.90
N GLU A 264 -0.72 -18.75 -89.04
CA GLU A 264 -1.70 -18.68 -87.95
C GLU A 264 -1.33 -19.65 -86.81
N VAL A 265 -0.94 -20.89 -87.13
CA VAL A 265 -0.42 -21.87 -86.14
C VAL A 265 0.80 -21.32 -85.41
N ARG A 266 1.72 -20.64 -86.13
CA ARG A 266 2.93 -20.05 -85.55
C ARG A 266 2.60 -18.90 -84.59
N LYS A 267 1.65 -18.05 -84.95
CA LYS A 267 1.14 -16.98 -84.09
C LYS A 267 0.46 -17.54 -82.85
N LEU A 268 -0.38 -18.56 -83.01
CA LEU A 268 -1.09 -19.22 -81.91
C LEU A 268 -0.11 -19.85 -80.93
N ALA A 269 0.88 -20.59 -81.43
CA ALA A 269 1.95 -21.15 -80.62
C ALA A 269 2.71 -20.07 -79.84
N THR A 270 3.04 -18.94 -80.48
CA THR A 270 3.72 -17.81 -79.81
C THR A 270 2.86 -17.21 -78.71
N HIS A 271 1.57 -16.98 -78.96
CA HIS A 271 0.64 -16.48 -77.95
C HIS A 271 0.49 -17.47 -76.77
N SER A 272 0.44 -18.78 -77.05
CA SER A 272 0.42 -19.80 -76.00
C SER A 272 1.68 -19.73 -75.12
N ARG A 273 2.86 -19.53 -75.72
CA ARG A 273 4.12 -19.38 -74.98
C ARG A 273 4.09 -18.17 -74.03
N GLU A 274 3.65 -17.02 -74.54
CA GLU A 274 3.55 -15.78 -73.75
C GLU A 274 2.54 -15.90 -72.59
N ALA A 275 1.40 -16.56 -72.84
CA ALA A 275 0.43 -16.86 -71.81
C ALA A 275 1.01 -17.79 -70.72
N LEU A 276 1.75 -18.83 -71.10
CA LEU A 276 2.41 -19.75 -70.17
C LEU A 276 3.49 -19.06 -69.33
N ASP A 277 4.29 -18.17 -69.92
CA ASP A 277 5.26 -17.36 -69.16
C ASP A 277 4.57 -16.46 -68.13
N THR A 278 3.40 -15.92 -68.47
CA THR A 278 2.59 -15.13 -67.54
C THR A 278 2.07 -15.99 -66.39
N ILE A 279 1.57 -17.20 -66.68
CA ILE A 279 1.12 -18.17 -65.66
C ILE A 279 2.27 -18.54 -64.73
N GLN A 280 3.46 -18.88 -65.26
CA GLN A 280 4.63 -19.23 -64.46
C GLN A 280 5.05 -18.07 -63.53
N LYS A 281 5.04 -16.83 -64.02
CA LYS A 281 5.30 -15.64 -63.19
C LYS A 281 4.28 -15.48 -62.07
N LYS A 282 2.99 -15.73 -62.35
CA LYS A 282 1.92 -15.66 -61.34
C LYS A 282 2.05 -16.76 -60.30
N LEU A 283 2.34 -18.00 -60.70
CA LEU A 283 2.56 -19.12 -59.77
C LEU A 283 3.73 -18.83 -58.81
N LYS A 284 4.86 -18.32 -59.34
CA LYS A 284 6.00 -17.93 -58.50
C LYS A 284 5.61 -16.88 -57.45
N LEU A 285 4.80 -15.89 -57.83
CA LEU A 285 4.31 -14.87 -56.90
C LEU A 285 3.38 -15.47 -55.83
N ILE A 286 2.54 -16.45 -56.20
CA ILE A 286 1.66 -17.14 -55.24
C ILE A 286 2.51 -17.94 -54.25
N THR A 287 3.52 -18.69 -54.71
CA THR A 287 4.44 -19.42 -53.82
C THR A 287 5.11 -18.50 -52.81
N GLN A 288 5.64 -17.35 -53.24
CA GLN A 288 6.23 -16.36 -52.33
C GLN A 288 5.24 -15.82 -51.29
N LYS A 289 3.98 -15.61 -51.69
CA LYS A 289 2.92 -15.20 -50.75
C LYS A 289 2.59 -16.31 -49.75
N LEU A 290 2.58 -17.57 -50.17
CA LEU A 290 2.31 -18.70 -49.29
C LEU A 290 3.41 -18.88 -48.24
N GLU A 291 4.69 -18.69 -48.61
CA GLU A 291 5.81 -18.70 -47.64
C GLU A 291 5.62 -17.64 -46.55
N LEU A 292 5.18 -16.43 -46.93
CA LEU A 292 4.89 -15.36 -45.96
C LEU A 292 3.72 -15.71 -45.04
N VAL A 293 2.65 -16.31 -45.59
CA VAL A 293 1.51 -16.76 -44.79
C VAL A 293 1.91 -17.89 -43.84
N GLN A 294 2.69 -18.86 -44.30
CA GLN A 294 3.20 -19.97 -43.48
C GLN A 294 4.04 -19.47 -42.31
N LYS A 295 4.95 -18.52 -42.55
CA LYS A 295 5.75 -17.92 -41.47
C LYS A 295 4.87 -17.18 -40.45
N GLY A 296 3.92 -16.36 -40.90
CA GLY A 296 2.99 -15.66 -40.01
C GLY A 296 2.10 -16.64 -39.23
N SER A 297 1.81 -17.78 -39.83
CA SER A 297 1.05 -18.87 -39.25
C SER A 297 1.80 -19.53 -38.08
N GLU A 298 3.06 -19.90 -38.29
CA GLU A 298 3.95 -20.44 -37.24
C GLU A 298 4.12 -19.47 -36.06
N GLU A 299 4.33 -18.18 -36.34
CA GLU A 299 4.43 -17.13 -35.31
C GLU A 299 3.13 -17.04 -34.49
N THR A 300 1.97 -17.07 -35.15
CA THR A 300 0.66 -17.04 -34.48
C THR A 300 0.45 -18.25 -33.58
N THR A 301 0.83 -19.46 -34.03
CA THR A 301 0.76 -20.68 -33.20
C THR A 301 1.66 -20.57 -31.98
N HIS A 302 2.86 -20.01 -32.11
CA HIS A 302 3.75 -19.78 -30.98
C HIS A 302 3.14 -18.81 -29.96
N PHE A 303 2.62 -17.67 -30.41
CA PHE A 303 1.96 -16.69 -29.53
C PHE A 303 0.75 -17.30 -28.81
N ALA A 304 -0.08 -18.06 -29.52
CA ALA A 304 -1.24 -18.72 -28.97
C ALA A 304 -0.87 -19.73 -27.86
N ARG A 305 0.16 -20.55 -28.06
CA ARG A 305 0.62 -21.50 -27.03
C ARG A 305 1.16 -20.79 -25.78
N THR A 306 1.93 -19.73 -25.96
CA THR A 306 2.44 -18.92 -24.84
C THR A 306 1.30 -18.24 -24.08
N GLN A 307 0.31 -17.70 -24.80
CA GLN A 307 -0.87 -17.08 -24.20
C GLN A 307 -1.69 -18.07 -23.37
N ALA A 308 -1.83 -19.31 -23.84
CA ALA A 308 -2.49 -20.37 -23.07
C ALA A 308 -1.74 -20.72 -21.77
N ALA A 309 -0.40 -20.78 -21.81
CA ALA A 309 0.41 -21.05 -20.62
C ALA A 309 0.31 -19.92 -19.58
N SER A 310 0.44 -18.66 -20.01
CA SER A 310 0.28 -17.50 -19.13
C SER A 310 -1.12 -17.41 -18.50
N ALA A 311 -2.16 -17.79 -19.25
CA ALA A 311 -3.50 -17.85 -18.72
C ALA A 311 -3.67 -18.93 -17.62
N GLN A 312 -2.96 -20.06 -17.73
CA GLN A 312 -2.95 -21.08 -16.66
C GLN A 312 -2.21 -20.59 -15.40
N GLU A 313 -1.13 -19.81 -15.55
CA GLU A 313 -0.43 -19.20 -14.41
C GLU A 313 -1.34 -18.23 -13.64
N LEU A 314 -2.17 -17.43 -14.34
CA LEU A 314 -3.13 -16.53 -13.71
C LEU A 314 -4.12 -17.26 -12.79
N THR A 315 -4.51 -18.51 -13.11
CA THR A 315 -5.38 -19.32 -12.24
C THR A 315 -4.72 -19.61 -10.88
N SER A 316 -3.38 -19.73 -10.82
CA SER A 316 -2.67 -19.93 -9.56
C SER A 316 -2.74 -18.71 -8.63
N PHE A 317 -2.75 -17.50 -9.20
CA PHE A 317 -2.91 -16.26 -8.45
C PHE A 317 -4.30 -16.14 -7.82
N VAL A 318 -5.34 -16.65 -8.49
CA VAL A 318 -6.71 -16.68 -7.94
C VAL A 318 -6.74 -17.47 -6.61
N HIS A 319 -6.14 -18.66 -6.59
CA HIS A 319 -6.05 -19.47 -5.36
C HIS A 319 -5.25 -18.80 -4.24
N MET A 320 -4.23 -18.01 -4.59
CA MET A 320 -3.45 -17.27 -3.59
C MET A 320 -4.32 -16.22 -2.88
N ILE A 321 -5.15 -15.48 -3.63
CA ILE A 321 -6.06 -14.48 -3.05
C ILE A 321 -7.19 -15.11 -2.23
N GLU A 322 -7.70 -16.28 -2.62
CA GLU A 322 -8.63 -17.05 -1.78
C GLU A 322 -8.01 -17.39 -0.42
N SER A 323 -6.73 -17.77 -0.40
CA SER A 323 -5.99 -18.05 0.83
C SER A 323 -5.86 -16.80 1.72
N VAL A 324 -5.49 -15.66 1.13
CA VAL A 324 -5.37 -14.37 1.85
C VAL A 324 -6.71 -13.97 2.46
N THR A 325 -7.81 -14.12 1.71
CA THR A 325 -9.17 -13.84 2.18
C THR A 325 -9.51 -14.69 3.41
N THR A 326 -9.19 -15.98 3.36
CA THR A 326 -9.41 -16.91 4.47
C THR A 326 -8.58 -16.55 5.72
N GLN A 327 -7.33 -16.12 5.54
CA GLN A 327 -6.48 -15.67 6.66
C GLN A 327 -7.03 -14.40 7.31
N LEU A 328 -7.52 -13.46 6.50
CA LEU A 328 -8.11 -12.22 6.99
C LEU A 328 -9.38 -12.47 7.84
N GLU A 329 -10.24 -13.40 7.42
CA GLU A 329 -11.41 -13.78 8.19
C GLU A 329 -11.06 -14.37 9.57
N ARG A 330 -9.92 -15.06 9.68
CA ARG A 330 -9.43 -15.58 10.96
C ARG A 330 -8.97 -14.46 11.88
N LEU A 331 -8.26 -13.45 11.35
CA LEU A 331 -7.82 -12.28 12.11
C LEU A 331 -8.98 -11.47 12.68
N LYS A 332 -10.11 -11.40 11.97
CA LYS A 332 -11.32 -10.72 12.47
C LYS A 332 -11.94 -11.41 13.70
N LYS A 333 -11.65 -12.70 13.92
CA LYS A 333 -12.23 -13.50 15.00
C LYS A 333 -11.33 -13.63 16.23
N SER A 334 -10.06 -13.22 16.15
CA SER A 334 -9.08 -13.28 17.25
C SER A 334 -9.08 -12.00 18.06
#